data_AF-A0A0C9LYA6-F1
#
_entry.id   AF-A0A0C9LYA6-F1
#
_cell.length_a   1.000
_cell.length_b   1.000
_cell.length_c   1.000
_cell.angle_alpha   90.00
_cell.angle_beta   90.00
_cell.angle_gamma   90.00
#
_symmetry.space_group_name_H-M   'P 1'
#
loop_
_entity.id
_entity.type
_entity.pdbx_description
1 polymer ?
#
loop_
_entity_poly.entity_id
_entity_poly.type
_entity_poly.pdbx_seq_one_letter_code
_entity_poly.pdbx_strand_id
1 'polypeptide(L)'
;MKFGKQLETEAEGIPSEWRPYLIQYKALKKLITKVAEEIESRGLSTSLLHECLEEDGGLSTIDDEEDESIPRIKYYFTGEPPNVKPNIEFTYDSKEPKVQKVLERLLSSSTSASDQVERPKLEFKRSHDNKDFFALSPAATTAADDTSANDIGADPHDETALEDHEQHQPEVPILIKSPAVKRQRRSSTVTLVKELLTLTLEEKDRIKDAEKEDQEIELAQEKHEKHIKTLVVELEQDDEFFKMLMEELQQAAMLQDVTTQKFQHDISDLETRMTKVAAPTQKTDMYNWRKIFSIYMDAQIFQGNAESDRTFRSVERAKKQMTWFVEQLGKSNLLNKLKSKESKSAFEQFVALNTELITMKHYQMLNQTAMRKILKKHDKRSGLTASQSFPEIVSTDALFSPKLAKMLYSTITTKLTTIIPQPEDYACPVCMSVAWRPIRLACSHVFCVRCLIKAQKKKMDSCPLCRHPTAVRSATALNLDEGLQNFLKLYFPHEIKEKKRENEREQAIEDVQAMTGKKYTEEQLMRMNQSRSDSKCNIM
;
A
#
# COMPACT_ATOMS: atom_id res chain seq x y z
N MET A 1 -9.02 21.92 -11.31
CA MET A 1 -8.30 21.38 -12.48
C MET A 1 -8.87 20.03 -12.88
N LYS A 2 -8.86 19.65 -14.18
CA LYS A 2 -9.23 18.29 -14.63
C LYS A 2 -8.15 17.31 -14.15
N PHE A 3 -8.50 16.34 -13.30
CA PHE A 3 -7.55 15.43 -12.64
C PHE A 3 -6.53 14.77 -13.59
N GLY A 4 -6.93 14.36 -14.80
CA GLY A 4 -5.99 13.77 -15.76
C GLY A 4 -4.82 14.69 -16.14
N LYS A 5 -5.02 16.01 -16.18
CA LYS A 5 -3.93 16.97 -16.43
C LYS A 5 -3.02 17.13 -15.21
N GLN A 6 -3.59 17.06 -14.00
CA GLN A 6 -2.84 17.08 -12.76
C GLN A 6 -1.94 15.84 -12.63
N LEU A 7 -2.48 14.64 -12.94
CA LEU A 7 -1.71 13.39 -12.92
C LEU A 7 -0.50 13.47 -13.88
N GLU A 8 -0.68 14.05 -15.07
CA GLU A 8 0.41 14.25 -16.04
C GLU A 8 1.50 15.18 -15.51
N THR A 9 1.12 16.31 -14.91
CA THR A 9 2.07 17.24 -14.29
C THR A 9 2.80 16.58 -13.12
N GLU A 10 2.10 15.83 -12.27
CA GLU A 10 2.74 15.16 -11.13
C GLU A 10 3.63 13.97 -11.54
N ALA A 11 3.36 13.36 -12.71
CA ALA A 11 4.17 12.30 -13.29
C ALA A 11 5.54 12.80 -13.81
N GLU A 12 5.71 14.11 -14.04
CA GLU A 12 7.03 14.68 -14.36
C GLU A 12 8.04 14.44 -13.24
N GLY A 13 7.57 14.42 -11.98
CA GLY A 13 8.37 14.10 -10.80
C GLY A 13 8.60 12.61 -10.56
N ILE A 14 8.16 11.74 -11.46
CA ILE A 14 8.38 10.28 -11.44
C ILE A 14 9.45 9.92 -12.49
N PRO A 15 10.39 9.00 -12.18
CA PRO A 15 11.38 8.51 -13.13
C PRO A 15 10.75 7.99 -14.41
N SER A 16 11.38 8.28 -15.56
CA SER A 16 10.88 7.92 -16.89
C SER A 16 10.51 6.44 -17.02
N GLU A 17 11.30 5.58 -16.40
CA GLU A 17 11.17 4.13 -16.37
C GLU A 17 9.97 3.64 -15.54
N TRP A 18 9.45 4.45 -14.61
CA TRP A 18 8.29 4.10 -13.77
C TRP A 18 6.99 4.64 -14.33
N ARG A 19 7.04 5.67 -15.19
CA ARG A 19 5.85 6.31 -15.78
C ARG A 19 4.93 5.35 -16.57
N PRO A 20 5.44 4.35 -17.32
CA PRO A 20 4.57 3.38 -18.00
C PRO A 20 3.65 2.61 -17.05
N TYR A 21 4.10 2.42 -15.81
CA TYR A 21 3.39 1.70 -14.75
C TYR A 21 2.46 2.60 -13.93
N LEU A 22 2.24 3.85 -14.36
CA LEU A 22 1.17 4.68 -13.81
C LEU A 22 -0.15 4.35 -14.49
N ILE A 23 -1.23 4.34 -13.72
CA ILE A 23 -2.58 4.09 -14.25
C ILE A 23 -2.91 5.06 -15.40
N GLN A 24 -3.26 4.52 -16.57
CA GLN A 24 -3.51 5.29 -17.80
C GLN A 24 -4.92 5.89 -17.77
N TYR A 25 -5.10 6.87 -16.88
CA TYR A 25 -6.40 7.47 -16.58
C TYR A 25 -7.19 7.95 -17.81
N LYS A 26 -6.50 8.44 -18.86
CA LYS A 26 -7.13 8.89 -20.10
C LYS A 26 -7.68 7.72 -20.94
N ALA A 27 -6.99 6.58 -20.99
CA ALA A 27 -7.41 5.39 -21.73
C ALA A 27 -8.63 4.77 -21.06
N LEU A 28 -8.53 4.48 -19.76
CA LEU A 28 -9.64 3.97 -18.94
C LEU A 28 -10.88 4.86 -19.01
N LYS A 29 -10.70 6.19 -19.00
CA LYS A 29 -11.83 7.13 -19.15
C LYS A 29 -12.57 6.97 -20.48
N LYS A 30 -11.90 6.59 -21.58
CA LYS A 30 -12.58 6.34 -22.86
C LYS A 30 -13.43 5.07 -22.79
N LEU A 31 -12.93 4.03 -22.13
CA LEU A 31 -13.69 2.78 -21.92
C LEU A 31 -14.94 3.03 -21.07
N ILE A 32 -14.87 3.86 -20.02
CA ILE A 32 -16.05 4.23 -19.22
C ILE A 32 -17.18 4.84 -20.07
N THR A 33 -16.84 5.65 -21.09
CA THR A 33 -17.86 6.19 -22.00
C THR A 33 -18.55 5.07 -22.78
N LYS A 34 -17.78 4.08 -23.25
CA LYS A 34 -18.33 2.92 -23.98
C LYS A 34 -19.18 2.02 -23.07
N VAL A 35 -18.81 1.87 -21.80
CA VAL A 35 -19.62 1.15 -20.79
C VAL A 35 -20.99 1.81 -20.65
N ALA A 36 -21.02 3.13 -20.48
CA ALA A 36 -22.28 3.86 -20.37
C ALA A 36 -23.14 3.74 -21.66
N GLU A 37 -22.52 3.81 -22.83
CA GLU A 37 -23.19 3.58 -24.11
C GLU A 37 -23.74 2.15 -24.24
N GLU A 38 -22.99 1.14 -23.79
CA GLU A 38 -23.44 -0.26 -23.79
C GLU A 38 -24.64 -0.47 -22.86
N ILE A 39 -24.59 0.08 -21.64
CA ILE A 39 -25.67 0.06 -20.65
C ILE A 39 -26.97 0.62 -21.25
N GLU A 40 -26.93 1.83 -21.80
CA GLU A 40 -28.09 2.45 -22.44
C GLU A 40 -28.58 1.64 -23.66
N SER A 41 -27.67 1.07 -24.45
CA SER A 41 -28.01 0.24 -25.62
C SER A 41 -28.71 -1.07 -25.25
N ARG A 42 -28.42 -1.60 -24.05
CA ARG A 42 -29.07 -2.80 -23.48
C ARG A 42 -30.35 -2.46 -22.71
N GLY A 43 -30.72 -1.18 -22.64
CA GLY A 43 -31.93 -0.70 -21.98
C GLY A 43 -31.81 -0.56 -20.48
N LEU A 44 -30.63 -0.78 -19.92
CA LEU A 44 -30.29 -0.44 -18.55
C LEU A 44 -30.06 1.07 -18.54
N SER A 45 -30.94 1.89 -17.99
CA SER A 45 -30.68 3.33 -17.91
C SER A 45 -29.70 3.62 -16.78
N THR A 46 -28.67 4.42 -17.06
CA THR A 46 -27.63 4.77 -16.09
C THR A 46 -28.18 5.49 -14.85
N SER A 47 -29.20 6.34 -15.00
CA SER A 47 -29.85 7.02 -13.88
C SER A 47 -30.66 6.08 -13.00
N LEU A 48 -31.29 5.06 -13.60
CA LEU A 48 -32.10 4.09 -12.84
C LEU A 48 -31.20 3.11 -12.07
N LEU A 49 -30.10 2.65 -12.66
CA LEU A 49 -29.11 1.82 -11.96
C LEU A 49 -28.55 2.53 -10.72
N HIS A 50 -28.29 3.83 -10.84
CA HIS A 50 -27.81 4.66 -9.73
C HIS A 50 -28.80 4.68 -8.55
N GLU A 51 -30.10 4.84 -8.84
CA GLU A 51 -31.15 4.85 -7.82
C GLU A 51 -31.35 3.48 -7.15
N CYS A 52 -31.18 2.40 -7.90
CA CYS A 52 -31.33 1.05 -7.36
C CYS A 52 -30.11 0.60 -6.54
N LEU A 53 -28.88 0.97 -6.95
CA LEU A 53 -27.65 0.46 -6.33
C LEU A 53 -27.04 1.37 -5.24
N GLU A 54 -27.41 2.66 -5.14
CA GLU A 54 -26.87 3.55 -4.10
C GLU A 54 -27.47 3.33 -2.70
N GLU A 55 -28.72 2.88 -2.59
CA GLU A 55 -29.39 2.69 -1.29
C GLU A 55 -29.06 1.34 -0.61
N ASP A 56 -28.63 0.33 -1.37
CA ASP A 56 -28.14 -0.97 -0.86
C ASP A 56 -26.70 -0.88 -0.28
N GLY A 57 -26.05 0.30 -0.33
CA GLY A 57 -24.67 0.53 0.09
C GLY A 57 -24.43 0.70 1.60
N GLY A 58 -25.46 0.45 2.43
CA GLY A 58 -25.31 0.27 3.87
C GLY A 58 -24.94 -1.17 4.18
N LEU A 59 -23.88 -1.38 4.97
CA LEU A 59 -23.41 -2.68 5.43
C LEU A 59 -24.57 -3.54 5.98
N SER A 60 -25.16 -4.40 5.16
CA SER A 60 -26.06 -5.47 5.63
C SER A 60 -25.18 -6.54 6.25
N THR A 61 -25.14 -6.53 7.58
CA THR A 61 -24.62 -7.64 8.37
C THR A 61 -25.38 -8.92 8.04
N ILE A 62 -24.67 -10.03 8.16
CA ILE A 62 -25.05 -11.38 7.71
C ILE A 62 -26.33 -11.96 8.38
N ASP A 63 -27.03 -11.20 9.24
CA ASP A 63 -28.13 -11.70 10.07
C ASP A 63 -29.52 -11.13 9.73
N ASP A 64 -29.70 -10.39 8.63
CA ASP A 64 -31.05 -9.96 8.18
C ASP A 64 -31.65 -10.99 7.21
N GLU A 65 -31.84 -12.22 7.68
CA GLU A 65 -32.85 -13.12 7.11
C GLU A 65 -34.23 -12.58 7.52
N GLU A 66 -34.91 -11.80 6.64
CA GLU A 66 -36.38 -11.88 6.42
C GLU A 66 -36.99 -10.70 5.62
N ASP A 67 -36.26 -9.65 5.24
CA ASP A 67 -36.84 -8.55 4.44
C ASP A 67 -36.48 -8.63 2.94
N GLU A 68 -36.97 -9.67 2.26
CA GLU A 68 -36.77 -9.85 0.82
C GLU A 68 -37.79 -9.04 0.01
N SER A 69 -37.57 -7.72 -0.11
CA SER A 69 -38.21 -6.91 -1.15
C SER A 69 -37.65 -7.33 -2.52
N ILE A 70 -38.48 -7.98 -3.33
CA ILE A 70 -38.16 -8.41 -4.69
C ILE A 70 -39.00 -7.53 -5.63
N PRO A 71 -38.43 -6.93 -6.68
CA PRO A 71 -37.16 -7.29 -7.32
C PRO A 71 -35.91 -6.53 -6.81
N ARG A 72 -34.74 -7.17 -6.91
CA ARG A 72 -33.43 -6.64 -6.43
C ARG A 72 -32.38 -6.63 -7.54
N ILE A 73 -31.49 -5.64 -7.51
CA ILE A 73 -30.35 -5.51 -8.44
C ILE A 73 -29.05 -5.56 -7.65
N LYS A 74 -28.09 -6.38 -8.08
CA LYS A 74 -26.77 -6.48 -7.48
C LYS A 74 -25.68 -6.31 -8.52
N TYR A 75 -24.64 -5.54 -8.20
CA TYR A 75 -23.41 -5.48 -8.98
C TYR A 75 -22.28 -6.12 -8.18
N TYR A 76 -21.65 -7.15 -8.75
CA TYR A 76 -20.59 -7.89 -8.08
C TYR A 76 -19.56 -8.39 -9.08
N PHE A 77 -18.45 -8.89 -8.55
CA PHE A 77 -17.39 -9.48 -9.34
C PHE A 77 -17.27 -10.98 -9.05
N THR A 78 -16.94 -11.76 -10.06
CA THR A 78 -16.62 -13.18 -9.96
C THR A 78 -15.17 -13.44 -10.36
N GLY A 79 -14.64 -14.61 -9.98
CA GLY A 79 -13.25 -14.99 -10.24
C GLY A 79 -12.28 -14.44 -9.20
N GLU A 80 -10.99 -14.73 -9.40
CA GLU A 80 -9.90 -14.31 -8.53
C GLU A 80 -8.92 -13.44 -9.33
N PRO A 81 -8.28 -12.42 -8.74
CA PRO A 81 -7.23 -11.64 -9.40
C PRO A 81 -6.16 -12.56 -10.02
N PRO A 82 -5.77 -12.36 -11.30
CA PRO A 82 -6.17 -11.29 -12.24
C PRO A 82 -7.55 -11.41 -12.88
N ASN A 83 -8.15 -12.58 -12.90
CA ASN A 83 -9.28 -12.91 -13.75
C ASN A 83 -10.62 -12.55 -13.08
N VAL A 84 -10.77 -11.27 -12.77
CA VAL A 84 -11.98 -10.73 -12.14
C VAL A 84 -12.98 -10.29 -13.22
N LYS A 85 -14.24 -10.71 -13.10
CA LYS A 85 -15.30 -10.42 -14.07
C LYS A 85 -16.48 -9.69 -13.41
N PRO A 86 -16.84 -8.47 -13.85
CA PRO A 86 -18.04 -7.76 -13.37
C PRO A 86 -19.33 -8.40 -13.86
N ASN A 87 -20.36 -8.42 -13.02
CA ASN A 87 -21.68 -8.98 -13.33
C ASN A 87 -22.79 -8.11 -12.73
N ILE A 88 -23.86 -7.91 -13.49
CA ILE A 88 -25.11 -7.28 -13.00
C ILE A 88 -26.15 -8.38 -12.86
N GLU A 89 -26.75 -8.52 -11.70
CA GLU A 89 -27.71 -9.57 -11.38
C GLU A 89 -29.05 -8.97 -10.98
N PHE A 90 -30.12 -9.50 -11.57
CA PHE A 90 -31.50 -9.15 -11.31
C PHE A 90 -32.22 -10.33 -10.69
N THR A 91 -32.70 -10.16 -9.47
CA THR A 91 -33.51 -11.15 -8.76
C THR A 91 -34.98 -10.72 -8.79
N TYR A 92 -35.87 -11.59 -9.26
CA TYR A 92 -37.30 -11.29 -9.42
C TYR A 92 -38.18 -12.50 -9.07
N ASP A 93 -39.43 -12.25 -8.68
CA ASP A 93 -40.42 -13.33 -8.48
C ASP A 93 -41.10 -13.62 -9.81
N SER A 94 -40.95 -14.85 -10.31
CA SER A 94 -41.57 -15.29 -11.56
C SER A 94 -43.07 -15.56 -11.46
N LYS A 95 -43.66 -15.55 -10.25
CA LYS A 95 -45.10 -15.59 -10.04
C LYS A 95 -45.75 -14.21 -10.00
N GLU A 96 -44.96 -13.14 -9.91
CA GLU A 96 -45.48 -11.76 -9.91
C GLU A 96 -46.22 -11.47 -11.23
N PRO A 97 -47.53 -11.14 -11.22
CA PRO A 97 -48.33 -11.02 -12.43
C PRO A 97 -47.85 -9.90 -13.37
N LYS A 98 -47.20 -8.85 -12.84
CA LYS A 98 -46.54 -7.85 -13.69
C LYS A 98 -45.34 -8.44 -14.43
N VAL A 99 -44.49 -9.24 -13.76
CA VAL A 99 -43.35 -9.93 -14.35
C VAL A 99 -43.78 -11.02 -15.33
N GLN A 100 -44.85 -11.76 -15.02
CA GLN A 100 -45.42 -12.76 -15.94
C GLN A 100 -45.95 -12.12 -17.23
N LYS A 101 -46.66 -11.00 -17.15
CA LYS A 101 -47.11 -10.25 -18.34
C LYS A 101 -45.96 -9.78 -19.22
N VAL A 102 -44.86 -9.36 -18.60
CA VAL A 102 -43.61 -8.99 -19.29
C VAL A 102 -43.02 -10.20 -19.99
N LEU A 103 -42.83 -11.31 -19.27
CA LEU A 103 -42.32 -12.58 -19.81
C LEU A 103 -43.22 -13.14 -20.94
N GLU A 104 -44.54 -13.07 -20.80
CA GLU A 104 -45.53 -13.53 -21.78
C GLU A 104 -45.54 -12.69 -23.06
N ARG A 105 -45.40 -11.34 -22.97
CA ARG A 105 -45.23 -10.47 -24.15
C ARG A 105 -43.96 -10.79 -24.94
N LEU A 106 -42.92 -11.23 -24.24
CA LEU A 106 -41.63 -11.58 -24.84
C LEU A 106 -41.63 -12.97 -25.47
N LEU A 107 -42.36 -13.91 -24.88
CA LEU A 107 -42.57 -15.24 -25.42
C LEU A 107 -43.54 -15.20 -26.62
N SER A 108 -44.60 -14.38 -26.57
CA SER A 108 -45.58 -14.23 -27.66
C SER A 108 -45.05 -13.43 -28.86
N SER A 109 -44.11 -12.50 -28.67
CA SER A 109 -43.42 -11.81 -29.77
C SER A 109 -42.40 -12.68 -30.52
N SER A 110 -42.14 -13.90 -30.04
CA SER A 110 -41.30 -14.89 -30.73
C SER A 110 -42.10 -15.86 -31.64
N THR A 111 -43.42 -15.73 -31.68
CA THR A 111 -44.32 -16.61 -32.45
C THR A 111 -45.11 -15.84 -33.51
N SER A 112 -44.42 -15.39 -34.56
CA SER A 112 -44.95 -15.17 -35.92
C SER A 112 -43.75 -14.84 -36.82
N ALA A 113 -43.37 -15.55 -37.89
CA ALA A 113 -44.12 -16.35 -38.86
C ALA A 113 -43.37 -17.65 -39.26
N SER A 114 -44.08 -18.54 -39.95
CA SER A 114 -43.66 -19.89 -40.35
C SER A 114 -42.46 -19.93 -41.30
N ASP A 115 -41.52 -20.83 -41.03
CA ASP A 115 -41.03 -21.75 -42.06
C ASP A 115 -40.48 -23.04 -41.43
N GLN A 116 -40.82 -24.17 -42.04
CA GLN A 116 -40.43 -25.51 -41.62
C GLN A 116 -38.95 -25.73 -41.90
N VAL A 117 -38.12 -25.70 -40.85
CA VAL A 117 -36.78 -26.30 -40.86
C VAL A 117 -36.58 -26.94 -39.49
N GLU A 118 -36.20 -28.22 -39.47
CA GLU A 118 -35.89 -28.98 -38.26
C GLU A 118 -34.93 -28.19 -37.37
N ARG A 119 -35.43 -27.80 -36.18
CA ARG A 119 -34.65 -27.13 -35.15
C ARG A 119 -33.81 -28.18 -34.42
N PRO A 120 -32.50 -27.95 -34.17
CA PRO A 120 -31.77 -28.76 -33.20
C PRO A 120 -32.41 -28.56 -31.83
N LYS A 121 -32.76 -29.67 -31.16
CA LYS A 121 -33.41 -29.68 -29.84
C LYS A 121 -32.53 -28.96 -28.82
N LEU A 122 -33.12 -27.98 -28.13
CA LEU A 122 -32.63 -27.51 -26.84
C LEU A 122 -32.83 -28.65 -25.84
N GLU A 123 -31.75 -29.29 -25.37
CA GLU A 123 -31.84 -30.22 -24.25
C GLU A 123 -31.81 -29.45 -22.92
N PHE A 124 -32.91 -29.59 -22.18
CA PHE A 124 -33.02 -29.19 -20.79
C PHE A 124 -32.12 -30.10 -19.94
N LYS A 125 -31.02 -29.56 -19.40
CA LYS A 125 -30.25 -30.22 -18.34
C LYS A 125 -30.50 -29.52 -17.02
N ARG A 126 -31.33 -30.16 -16.20
CA ARG A 126 -31.63 -29.78 -14.82
C ARG A 126 -30.33 -29.88 -14.00
N SER A 127 -29.79 -28.76 -13.56
CA SER A 127 -28.85 -28.73 -12.45
C SER A 127 -29.65 -28.72 -11.14
N HIS A 128 -29.10 -29.31 -10.07
CA HIS A 128 -29.78 -29.51 -8.80
C HIS A 128 -30.14 -28.22 -8.03
N ASP A 129 -29.71 -27.03 -8.50
CA ASP A 129 -29.76 -25.78 -7.73
C ASP A 129 -30.56 -24.61 -8.37
N ASN A 130 -31.55 -24.86 -9.24
CA ASN A 130 -32.41 -23.79 -9.82
C ASN A 130 -31.65 -22.62 -10.52
N LYS A 131 -30.45 -22.87 -11.05
CA LYS A 131 -29.69 -21.91 -11.88
C LYS A 131 -29.86 -22.23 -13.37
N ASP A 132 -30.48 -21.34 -14.12
CA ASP A 132 -30.64 -21.48 -15.57
C ASP A 132 -29.32 -21.15 -16.29
N PHE A 133 -28.71 -22.14 -16.94
CA PHE A 133 -27.53 -21.98 -17.81
C PHE A 133 -27.94 -22.04 -19.29
N PHE A 134 -27.45 -21.11 -20.11
CA PHE A 134 -27.56 -21.18 -21.58
C PHE A 134 -26.17 -21.41 -22.19
N ALA A 135 -25.89 -22.62 -22.69
CA ALA A 135 -24.70 -22.94 -23.49
C ALA A 135 -25.09 -23.71 -24.76
N LEU A 136 -24.38 -23.49 -25.86
CA LEU A 136 -24.55 -24.19 -27.14
C LEU A 136 -23.72 -25.48 -27.14
N SER A 137 -24.31 -26.63 -27.51
CA SER A 137 -23.57 -27.90 -27.70
C SER A 137 -23.45 -28.23 -29.20
N PRO A 138 -22.30 -28.75 -29.66
CA PRO A 138 -22.09 -29.10 -31.07
C PRO A 138 -22.85 -30.37 -31.47
N ALA A 139 -23.27 -30.43 -32.73
CA ALA A 139 -24.09 -31.49 -33.30
C ALA A 139 -23.35 -32.85 -33.30
N ALA A 140 -23.97 -33.86 -32.69
CA ALA A 140 -23.58 -35.26 -32.86
C ALA A 140 -24.58 -35.92 -33.82
N THR A 141 -24.04 -36.42 -34.93
CA THR A 141 -24.70 -37.17 -36.00
C THR A 141 -25.19 -38.52 -35.46
N THR A 142 -26.46 -38.85 -35.63
CA THR A 142 -27.01 -40.18 -35.37
C THR A 142 -26.83 -41.10 -36.57
N ALA A 143 -26.28 -42.29 -36.38
CA ALA A 143 -26.49 -43.44 -37.24
C ALA A 143 -26.67 -44.69 -36.35
N ALA A 144 -27.68 -45.48 -36.70
CA ALA A 144 -28.19 -46.64 -35.98
C ALA A 144 -27.33 -47.90 -36.14
N ASP A 145 -27.55 -48.84 -35.22
CA ASP A 145 -27.15 -50.26 -35.27
C ASP A 145 -27.63 -50.96 -36.56
N ASP A 146 -26.76 -51.79 -37.17
CA ASP A 146 -27.04 -53.22 -37.33
C ASP A 146 -25.81 -54.02 -37.83
N THR A 147 -25.42 -55.02 -37.03
CA THR A 147 -24.79 -56.34 -37.35
C THR A 147 -23.66 -56.47 -38.38
N SER A 148 -22.47 -56.90 -37.93
CA SER A 148 -21.92 -58.28 -38.10
C SER A 148 -20.39 -58.39 -38.01
N ALA A 149 -19.97 -59.55 -37.52
CA ALA A 149 -18.66 -60.10 -37.14
C ALA A 149 -17.39 -59.92 -38.01
N ASN A 150 -16.27 -60.26 -37.34
CA ASN A 150 -14.89 -60.62 -37.76
C ASN A 150 -13.87 -59.46 -37.79
N ASP A 151 -12.83 -59.41 -36.94
CA ASP A 151 -11.70 -60.30 -36.60
C ASP A 151 -10.40 -59.84 -37.29
N ILE A 152 -9.26 -59.98 -36.58
CA ILE A 152 -7.85 -59.71 -36.93
C ILE A 152 -7.47 -58.21 -36.91
N GLY A 153 -6.47 -57.70 -36.19
CA GLY A 153 -5.24 -58.24 -35.60
C GLY A 153 -4.06 -57.32 -35.98
N ALA A 154 -3.09 -57.16 -35.06
CA ALA A 154 -1.73 -56.62 -35.25
C ALA A 154 -1.46 -55.10 -35.00
N ASP A 155 -0.90 -54.87 -33.82
CA ASP A 155 0.23 -54.00 -33.44
C ASP A 155 1.51 -54.31 -34.31
N PRO A 156 2.73 -53.74 -34.13
CA PRO A 156 3.23 -52.49 -33.50
C PRO A 156 4.32 -51.76 -34.36
N HIS A 157 5.05 -50.79 -33.75
CA HIS A 157 6.44 -50.34 -34.06
C HIS A 157 6.64 -49.34 -35.23
N ASP A 158 7.59 -48.40 -35.24
CA ASP A 158 8.63 -47.96 -34.32
C ASP A 158 9.21 -46.59 -34.75
N GLU A 159 9.85 -45.92 -33.80
CA GLU A 159 11.13 -45.18 -33.87
C GLU A 159 11.48 -44.09 -34.92
N THR A 160 11.89 -42.93 -34.34
CA THR A 160 13.18 -42.22 -34.51
C THR A 160 13.35 -40.95 -35.37
N ALA A 161 14.13 -40.03 -34.74
CA ALA A 161 15.06 -38.99 -35.24
C ALA A 161 14.47 -37.71 -35.85
N LEU A 162 14.60 -36.53 -35.22
CA LEU A 162 15.78 -35.66 -34.96
C LEU A 162 16.33 -34.92 -36.21
N GLU A 163 16.08 -33.60 -36.17
CA GLU A 163 16.92 -32.44 -36.55
C GLU A 163 17.10 -32.00 -38.03
N ASP A 164 16.57 -30.78 -38.25
CA ASP A 164 17.11 -29.61 -38.96
C ASP A 164 17.54 -29.66 -40.43
N HIS A 165 16.81 -28.92 -41.28
CA HIS A 165 17.39 -27.80 -42.04
C HIS A 165 16.32 -26.91 -42.71
N GLU A 166 16.48 -25.59 -42.52
CA GLU A 166 15.78 -24.50 -43.20
C GLU A 166 15.95 -24.52 -44.73
N GLN A 167 14.84 -24.37 -45.47
CA GLN A 167 14.81 -23.74 -46.80
C GLN A 167 13.55 -22.88 -46.98
N HIS A 168 13.72 -21.77 -47.68
CA HIS A 168 12.84 -20.61 -47.72
C HIS A 168 11.93 -20.59 -48.96
N GLN A 169 10.63 -20.33 -48.74
CA GLN A 169 9.58 -19.74 -49.62
C GLN A 169 8.93 -20.61 -50.73
N PRO A 170 7.66 -20.37 -51.16
CA PRO A 170 6.71 -19.30 -50.81
C PRO A 170 5.29 -19.79 -50.40
N GLU A 171 4.65 -19.18 -49.38
CA GLU A 171 3.23 -19.49 -49.08
C GLU A 171 2.25 -18.40 -49.56
N VAL A 172 1.34 -18.86 -50.39
CA VAL A 172 0.16 -18.18 -50.93
C VAL A 172 -0.85 -17.94 -49.79
N PRO A 173 -1.45 -16.75 -49.66
CA PRO A 173 -2.39 -16.45 -48.59
C PRO A 173 -3.72 -17.19 -48.80
N ILE A 174 -4.00 -18.19 -47.95
CA ILE A 174 -5.32 -18.83 -47.89
C ILE A 174 -6.29 -17.87 -47.19
N LEU A 175 -7.10 -17.23 -48.02
CA LEU A 175 -8.22 -16.37 -47.66
C LEU A 175 -9.37 -17.23 -47.12
N ILE A 176 -9.42 -17.49 -45.81
CA ILE A 176 -10.67 -17.96 -45.17
C ILE A 176 -11.54 -16.74 -44.91
N LYS A 177 -12.47 -16.49 -45.84
CA LYS A 177 -13.61 -15.60 -45.61
C LYS A 177 -14.50 -16.23 -44.54
N SER A 178 -14.41 -15.76 -43.29
CA SER A 178 -15.49 -15.98 -42.33
C SER A 178 -16.74 -15.24 -42.83
N PRO A 179 -17.90 -15.91 -42.93
CA PRO A 179 -19.12 -15.24 -43.34
C PRO A 179 -19.49 -14.20 -42.29
N ALA A 180 -19.74 -12.98 -42.75
CA ALA A 180 -20.27 -11.89 -41.94
C ALA A 180 -21.61 -12.32 -41.34
N VAL A 181 -21.61 -12.80 -40.10
CA VAL A 181 -22.83 -12.98 -39.31
C VAL A 181 -23.24 -11.58 -38.85
N LYS A 182 -24.12 -10.94 -39.62
CA LYS A 182 -24.92 -9.81 -39.14
C LYS A 182 -25.74 -10.31 -37.95
N ARG A 183 -25.29 -10.04 -36.72
CA ARG A 183 -26.05 -10.32 -35.49
C ARG A 183 -27.33 -9.48 -35.49
N GLN A 184 -28.45 -10.14 -35.76
CA GLN A 184 -29.78 -9.55 -35.63
C GLN A 184 -30.06 -9.33 -34.13
N ARG A 185 -30.22 -8.06 -33.75
CA ARG A 185 -30.48 -7.60 -32.37
C ARG A 185 -31.65 -8.34 -31.74
N ARG A 186 -31.49 -8.88 -30.53
CA ARG A 186 -32.61 -9.40 -29.72
C ARG A 186 -33.29 -8.24 -28.99
N SER A 187 -34.27 -7.61 -29.65
CA SER A 187 -35.11 -6.55 -29.06
C SER A 187 -35.87 -7.00 -27.80
N SER A 188 -36.04 -8.31 -27.58
CA SER A 188 -36.83 -8.87 -26.48
C SER A 188 -36.13 -8.74 -25.12
N THR A 189 -34.83 -9.04 -25.03
CA THR A 189 -34.08 -8.98 -23.76
C THR A 189 -33.97 -7.54 -23.22
N VAL A 190 -33.87 -6.55 -24.10
CA VAL A 190 -33.83 -5.12 -23.74
C VAL A 190 -35.14 -4.67 -23.09
N THR A 191 -36.27 -5.10 -23.65
CA THR A 191 -37.59 -4.78 -23.09
C THR A 191 -37.79 -5.45 -21.73
N LEU A 192 -37.39 -6.73 -21.60
CA LEU A 192 -37.45 -7.46 -20.32
C LEU A 192 -36.69 -6.73 -19.21
N VAL A 193 -35.44 -6.34 -19.51
CA VAL A 193 -34.56 -5.70 -18.54
C VAL A 193 -35.11 -4.32 -18.14
N LYS A 194 -35.63 -3.54 -19.09
CA LYS A 194 -36.32 -2.27 -18.79
C LYS A 194 -37.53 -2.46 -17.90
N GLU A 195 -38.38 -3.42 -18.24
CA GLU A 195 -39.63 -3.68 -17.52
C GLU A 195 -39.34 -4.22 -16.10
N LEU A 196 -38.37 -5.12 -15.93
CA LEU A 196 -37.90 -5.55 -14.60
C LEU A 196 -37.36 -4.39 -13.77
N LEU A 197 -36.59 -3.48 -14.37
CA LEU A 197 -36.09 -2.28 -13.68
C LEU A 197 -37.23 -1.36 -13.23
N THR A 198 -38.22 -1.11 -14.10
CA THR A 198 -39.38 -0.29 -13.69
C THR A 198 -40.16 -0.94 -12.56
N LEU A 199 -40.25 -2.27 -12.53
CA LEU A 199 -40.87 -2.98 -11.41
C LEU A 199 -40.07 -2.85 -10.11
N THR A 200 -38.72 -2.82 -10.18
CA THR A 200 -37.89 -2.57 -8.98
C THR A 200 -38.16 -1.20 -8.38
N LEU A 201 -38.31 -0.18 -9.23
CA LEU A 201 -38.55 1.19 -8.79
C LEU A 201 -39.98 1.39 -8.29
N GLU A 202 -40.98 0.84 -8.98
CA GLU A 202 -42.38 0.88 -8.54
C GLU A 202 -42.57 0.21 -7.17
N GLU A 203 -41.92 -0.94 -6.94
CA GLU A 203 -42.01 -1.63 -5.64
C GLU A 203 -41.32 -0.83 -4.54
N LYS A 204 -40.17 -0.22 -4.86
CA LYS A 204 -39.45 0.66 -3.95
C LYS A 204 -40.23 1.92 -3.57
N ASP A 205 -40.92 2.54 -4.52
CA ASP A 205 -41.80 3.70 -4.26
C ASP A 205 -42.99 3.30 -3.37
N ARG A 206 -43.58 2.12 -3.60
CA ARG A 206 -44.65 1.58 -2.74
C ARG A 206 -44.19 1.37 -1.30
N ILE A 207 -42.98 0.84 -1.09
CA ILE A 207 -42.39 0.65 0.25
C ILE A 207 -42.14 2.01 0.91
N LYS A 208 -41.53 2.98 0.19
CA LYS A 208 -41.28 4.34 0.71
C LYS A 208 -42.56 5.11 1.06
N ASP A 209 -43.67 4.85 0.35
CA ASP A 209 -44.97 5.45 0.64
C ASP A 209 -45.67 4.74 1.82
N ALA A 210 -45.57 3.41 1.92
CA ALA A 210 -46.07 2.65 3.06
C ALA A 210 -45.34 2.97 4.38
N GLU A 211 -44.01 3.15 4.34
CA GLU A 211 -43.20 3.57 5.50
C GLU A 211 -43.52 5.00 5.98
N LYS A 212 -44.14 5.84 5.14
CA LYS A 212 -44.59 7.19 5.52
C LYS A 212 -46.03 7.20 6.04
N GLU A 213 -46.84 6.21 5.69
CA GLU A 213 -48.25 6.15 6.07
C GLU A 213 -48.51 5.33 7.34
N ASP A 214 -47.70 4.31 7.68
CA ASP A 214 -47.98 3.43 8.82
C ASP A 214 -46.86 3.37 9.86
N GLN A 215 -46.95 4.26 10.87
CA GLN A 215 -46.89 3.77 12.25
C GLN A 215 -48.27 3.15 12.52
N GLU A 216 -48.28 1.83 12.74
CA GLU A 216 -49.46 0.96 12.91
C GLU A 216 -50.06 0.43 11.59
N ILE A 217 -49.67 -0.79 11.21
CA ILE A 217 -50.54 -1.99 11.30
C ILE A 217 -49.71 -3.22 10.88
N GLU A 218 -49.58 -4.14 11.81
CA GLU A 218 -49.05 -5.49 11.58
C GLU A 218 -50.14 -6.40 11.00
N LEU A 219 -49.68 -7.34 10.16
CA LEU A 219 -50.27 -8.64 9.80
C LEU A 219 -51.30 -8.72 8.66
N ALA A 220 -50.80 -9.14 7.50
CA ALA A 220 -51.38 -10.28 6.78
C ALA A 220 -50.27 -11.03 6.02
N GLN A 221 -49.63 -12.01 6.69
CA GLN A 221 -48.74 -12.97 6.05
C GLN A 221 -49.57 -14.04 5.32
N GLU A 222 -49.88 -13.81 4.05
CA GLU A 222 -50.06 -14.92 3.11
C GLU A 222 -48.69 -15.30 2.57
N LYS A 223 -48.18 -16.49 2.95
CA LYS A 223 -47.01 -17.11 2.33
C LYS A 223 -47.34 -17.44 0.87
N HIS A 224 -47.25 -16.44 0.00
CA HIS A 224 -47.01 -16.70 -1.41
C HIS A 224 -45.64 -17.39 -1.50
N GLU A 225 -45.67 -18.63 -1.99
CA GLU A 225 -44.47 -19.40 -2.32
C GLU A 225 -43.75 -18.66 -3.46
N LYS A 226 -42.90 -17.69 -3.11
CA LYS A 226 -42.14 -16.83 -4.04
C LYS A 226 -41.33 -17.72 -4.97
N HIS A 227 -41.56 -17.62 -6.28
CA HIS A 227 -40.82 -18.40 -7.26
C HIS A 227 -39.68 -17.55 -7.82
N ILE A 228 -38.65 -17.38 -7.00
CA ILE A 228 -37.51 -16.50 -7.27
C ILE A 228 -36.71 -17.02 -8.48
N LYS A 229 -36.42 -16.13 -9.42
CA LYS A 229 -35.51 -16.36 -10.55
C LYS A 229 -34.48 -15.25 -10.63
N THR A 230 -33.35 -15.56 -11.26
CA THR A 230 -32.22 -14.65 -11.39
C THR A 230 -31.82 -14.48 -12.86
N LEU A 231 -31.55 -13.25 -13.28
CA LEU A 231 -31.03 -12.91 -14.60
C LEU A 231 -29.69 -12.18 -14.43
N VAL A 232 -28.64 -12.72 -15.05
CA VAL A 232 -27.31 -12.08 -15.07
C VAL A 232 -27.10 -11.39 -16.42
N VAL A 233 -26.67 -10.13 -16.39
CA VAL A 233 -26.29 -9.33 -17.54
C VAL A 233 -24.80 -9.04 -17.49
N GLU A 234 -24.08 -9.56 -18.47
CA GLU A 234 -22.64 -9.34 -18.66
C GLU A 234 -22.40 -8.24 -19.68
N LEU A 235 -21.54 -7.27 -19.37
CA LEU A 235 -21.24 -6.12 -20.22
C LEU A 235 -19.83 -6.27 -20.82
N GLU A 236 -19.72 -6.33 -22.15
CA GLU A 236 -18.45 -6.58 -22.83
C GLU A 236 -17.46 -5.42 -22.60
N GLN A 237 -17.95 -4.18 -22.56
CA GLN A 237 -17.13 -2.99 -22.33
C GLN A 237 -16.74 -2.83 -20.86
N ASP A 238 -17.56 -3.35 -19.93
CA ASP A 238 -17.24 -3.34 -18.51
C ASP A 238 -16.12 -4.35 -18.21
N ASP A 239 -16.22 -5.54 -18.80
CA ASP A 239 -15.15 -6.55 -18.80
C ASP A 239 -13.84 -5.97 -19.36
N GLU A 240 -13.88 -5.28 -20.51
CA GLU A 240 -12.70 -4.64 -21.12
C GLU A 240 -12.07 -3.57 -20.20
N PHE A 241 -12.89 -2.77 -19.51
CA PHE A 241 -12.43 -1.78 -18.55
C PHE A 241 -11.69 -2.40 -17.36
N PHE A 242 -12.28 -3.41 -16.72
CA PHE A 242 -11.65 -4.05 -15.55
C PHE A 242 -10.45 -4.91 -15.93
N LYS A 243 -10.45 -5.53 -17.11
CA LYS A 243 -9.27 -6.22 -17.63
C LYS A 243 -8.08 -5.26 -17.77
N MET A 244 -8.27 -4.12 -18.43
CA MET A 244 -7.22 -3.10 -18.57
C MET A 244 -6.76 -2.56 -17.21
N LEU A 245 -7.70 -2.24 -16.31
CA LEU A 245 -7.35 -1.74 -14.98
C LEU A 245 -6.56 -2.79 -14.18
N MET A 246 -6.95 -4.06 -14.23
CA MET A 246 -6.25 -5.14 -13.54
C MET A 246 -4.83 -5.32 -14.08
N GLU A 247 -4.65 -5.33 -15.41
CA GLU A 247 -3.34 -5.42 -16.05
C GLU A 247 -2.42 -4.27 -15.59
N GLU A 248 -2.93 -3.03 -15.57
CA GLU A 248 -2.18 -1.87 -15.08
C GLU A 248 -1.82 -1.98 -13.59
N LEU A 249 -2.74 -2.46 -12.75
CA LEU A 249 -2.52 -2.66 -11.32
C LEU A 249 -1.47 -3.75 -11.04
N GLN A 250 -1.50 -4.85 -11.79
CA GLN A 250 -0.51 -5.92 -11.68
C GLN A 250 0.88 -5.46 -12.10
N GLN A 251 0.98 -4.74 -13.22
CA GLN A 251 2.24 -4.16 -13.66
C GLN A 251 2.81 -3.19 -12.61
N ALA A 252 1.95 -2.36 -12.01
CA ALA A 252 2.35 -1.45 -10.94
C ALA A 252 2.85 -2.20 -9.69
N ALA A 253 2.19 -3.29 -9.30
CA ALA A 253 2.63 -4.12 -8.17
C ALA A 253 3.96 -4.82 -8.46
N MET A 254 4.15 -5.37 -9.66
CA MET A 254 5.43 -5.96 -10.07
C MET A 254 6.58 -4.95 -10.00
N LEU A 255 6.37 -3.72 -10.46
CA LEU A 255 7.37 -2.65 -10.33
C LEU A 255 7.66 -2.35 -8.84
N GLN A 256 6.62 -2.28 -8.00
CA GLN A 256 6.78 -2.05 -6.57
C GLN A 256 7.61 -3.14 -5.89
N ASP A 257 7.40 -4.41 -6.24
CA ASP A 257 8.17 -5.53 -5.69
C ASP A 257 9.64 -5.46 -6.10
N VAL A 258 9.92 -5.27 -7.41
CA VAL A 258 11.28 -5.16 -7.93
C VAL A 258 12.01 -3.96 -7.32
N THR A 259 11.36 -2.81 -7.23
CA THR A 259 11.95 -1.60 -6.62
C THR A 259 12.17 -1.77 -5.12
N THR A 260 11.27 -2.43 -4.41
CA THR A 260 11.44 -2.73 -2.97
C THR A 260 12.63 -3.65 -2.71
N GLN A 261 12.77 -4.71 -3.51
CA GLN A 261 13.91 -5.64 -3.39
C GLN A 261 15.23 -4.93 -3.68
N LYS A 262 15.28 -4.14 -4.75
CA LYS A 262 16.46 -3.31 -5.08
C LYS A 262 16.79 -2.34 -3.95
N PHE A 263 15.79 -1.67 -3.40
CA PHE A 263 15.97 -0.74 -2.28
C PHE A 263 16.55 -1.43 -1.04
N GLN A 264 16.07 -2.63 -0.71
CA GLN A 264 16.61 -3.42 0.41
C GLN A 264 18.07 -3.84 0.19
N HIS A 265 18.42 -4.20 -1.05
CA HIS A 265 19.81 -4.46 -1.42
C HIS A 265 20.66 -3.19 -1.25
N ASP A 266 20.21 -2.06 -1.77
CA ASP A 266 20.91 -0.78 -1.69
C ASP A 266 21.08 -0.30 -0.24
N ILE A 267 20.12 -0.57 0.65
CA ILE A 267 20.28 -0.35 2.11
C ILE A 267 21.43 -1.19 2.66
N SER A 268 21.53 -2.46 2.29
CA SER A 268 22.54 -3.39 2.81
C SER A 268 23.93 -3.08 2.27
N ASP A 269 24.01 -2.61 1.03
CA ASP A 269 25.23 -2.05 0.45
C ASP A 269 25.69 -0.78 1.17
N LEU A 270 24.75 0.14 1.42
CA LEU A 270 25.04 1.35 2.19
C LEU A 270 25.53 0.99 3.58
N GLU A 271 24.85 0.07 4.28
CA GLU A 271 25.24 -0.42 5.61
C GLU A 271 26.70 -0.88 5.62
N THR A 272 27.07 -1.75 4.67
CA THR A 272 28.43 -2.30 4.54
C THR A 272 29.47 -1.20 4.30
N ARG A 273 29.15 -0.19 3.49
CA ARG A 273 30.03 0.96 3.26
C ARG A 273 30.15 1.80 4.53
N MET A 274 29.03 2.06 5.20
CA MET A 274 28.96 2.87 6.42
C MET A 274 29.77 2.27 7.56
N THR A 275 29.80 0.95 7.73
CA THR A 275 30.65 0.28 8.72
C THR A 275 32.14 0.59 8.53
N LYS A 276 32.58 0.85 7.29
CA LYS A 276 33.98 1.20 6.97
C LYS A 276 34.24 2.69 7.11
N VAL A 277 33.38 3.54 6.56
CA VAL A 277 33.62 4.99 6.48
C VAL A 277 33.28 5.74 7.78
N ALA A 278 32.38 5.20 8.61
CA ALA A 278 32.06 5.73 9.93
C ALA A 278 32.82 5.01 11.07
N ALA A 279 33.80 4.16 10.74
CA ALA A 279 34.60 3.45 11.73
C ALA A 279 35.49 4.41 12.56
N PRO A 280 35.83 4.05 13.81
CA PRO A 280 36.79 4.81 14.64
C PRO A 280 38.18 4.97 14.02
N THR A 281 38.55 4.10 13.07
CA THR A 281 39.79 4.21 12.29
C THR A 281 39.78 5.44 11.37
N GLN A 282 38.60 5.84 10.88
CA GLN A 282 38.38 7.00 10.02
C GLN A 282 37.95 8.23 10.84
N LYS A 283 38.74 8.61 11.86
CA LYS A 283 38.33 9.63 12.87
C LYS A 283 37.70 10.89 12.28
N THR A 284 38.30 11.50 11.24
CA THR A 284 37.73 12.73 10.65
C THR A 284 36.37 12.48 10.01
N ASP A 285 36.27 11.46 9.16
CA ASP A 285 35.03 11.14 8.43
C ASP A 285 33.94 10.63 9.38
N MET A 286 34.29 9.85 10.42
CA MET A 286 33.36 9.42 11.47
C MET A 286 32.65 10.61 12.13
N TYR A 287 33.39 11.65 12.54
CA TYR A 287 32.79 12.84 13.15
C TYR A 287 31.98 13.68 12.15
N ASN A 288 32.42 13.76 10.89
CA ASN A 288 31.62 14.39 9.85
C ASN A 288 30.31 13.64 9.60
N TRP A 289 30.35 12.30 9.56
CA TRP A 289 29.18 11.44 9.42
C TRP A 289 28.22 11.56 10.59
N ARG A 290 28.72 11.64 11.83
CA ARG A 290 27.87 11.95 12.99
C ARG A 290 27.12 13.26 12.81
N LYS A 291 27.82 14.31 12.38
CA LYS A 291 27.19 15.61 12.15
C LYS A 291 26.17 15.57 11.00
N ILE A 292 26.48 14.88 9.90
CA ILE A 292 25.53 14.66 8.80
C ILE A 292 24.29 13.93 9.33
N PHE A 293 24.48 12.86 10.10
CA PHE A 293 23.38 12.05 10.64
C PHE A 293 22.55 12.81 11.67
N SER A 294 23.17 13.62 12.53
CA SER A 294 22.46 14.52 13.45
C SER A 294 21.57 15.50 12.69
N ILE A 295 22.09 16.17 11.65
CA ILE A 295 21.28 17.07 10.80
C ILE A 295 20.16 16.30 10.09
N TYR A 296 20.41 15.06 9.66
CA TYR A 296 19.38 14.20 9.06
C TYR A 296 18.26 13.87 10.04
N MET A 297 18.59 13.52 11.29
CA MET A 297 17.61 13.27 12.34
C MET A 297 16.81 14.53 12.69
N ASP A 298 17.45 15.70 12.68
CA ASP A 298 16.79 17.00 12.89
C ASP A 298 15.88 17.40 11.74
N ALA A 299 16.24 17.03 10.49
CA ALA A 299 15.42 17.28 9.31
C ALA A 299 14.07 16.57 9.38
N GLN A 300 14.00 15.45 10.10
CA GLN A 300 12.77 14.67 10.31
C GLN A 300 12.04 14.43 8.98
N ILE A 301 12.76 13.95 7.95
CA ILE A 301 12.28 13.96 6.56
C ILE A 301 10.98 13.17 6.39
N PHE A 302 10.84 12.04 7.07
CA PHE A 302 9.74 11.11 6.87
C PHE A 302 8.75 11.07 8.03
N GLN A 303 9.18 11.38 9.24
CA GLN A 303 8.37 11.33 10.46
C GLN A 303 8.90 12.35 11.46
N GLY A 304 8.01 13.02 12.20
CA GLY A 304 8.37 13.95 13.27
C GLY A 304 8.53 13.29 14.63
N ASN A 305 9.16 14.01 15.55
CA ASN A 305 9.41 13.53 16.92
C ASN A 305 8.30 13.94 17.92
N ALA A 306 7.45 14.89 17.54
CA ALA A 306 6.32 15.33 18.36
C ALA A 306 5.19 14.29 18.34
N GLU A 307 4.45 14.16 19.44
CA GLU A 307 3.32 13.22 19.57
C GLU A 307 2.25 13.47 18.49
N SER A 308 2.00 14.74 18.17
CA SER A 308 1.09 15.16 17.09
C SER A 308 1.62 14.91 15.67
N ASP A 309 2.89 14.52 15.50
CA ASP A 309 3.60 14.43 14.22
C ASP A 309 4.27 13.06 14.00
N ARG A 310 3.75 12.02 14.67
CA ARG A 310 4.22 10.62 14.55
C ARG A 310 3.77 9.94 13.25
N THR A 311 2.92 10.58 12.46
CA THR A 311 2.47 10.04 11.18
C THR A 311 3.56 10.19 10.12
N PHE A 312 3.57 9.26 9.17
CA PHE A 312 4.45 9.36 8.02
C PHE A 312 4.02 10.59 7.19
N ARG A 313 4.97 11.47 6.84
CA ARG A 313 4.67 12.80 6.26
C ARG A 313 3.96 12.72 4.90
N SER A 314 3.53 13.83 4.32
CA SER A 314 3.15 13.82 2.88
C SER A 314 4.39 13.79 1.98
N VAL A 315 4.20 13.58 0.67
CA VAL A 315 5.29 13.64 -0.32
C VAL A 315 5.88 15.05 -0.37
N GLU A 316 5.04 16.07 -0.39
CA GLU A 316 5.42 17.49 -0.49
C GLU A 316 6.25 17.90 0.73
N ARG A 317 5.79 17.51 1.93
CA ARG A 317 6.51 17.82 3.16
C ARG A 317 7.84 17.08 3.24
N ALA A 318 7.90 15.82 2.82
CA ALA A 318 9.17 15.07 2.76
C ALA A 318 10.16 15.69 1.78
N LYS A 319 9.70 16.10 0.58
CA LYS A 319 10.53 16.85 -0.39
C LYS A 319 11.07 18.14 0.21
N LYS A 320 10.23 18.93 0.90
CA LYS A 320 10.65 20.17 1.55
C LYS A 320 11.71 19.93 2.63
N GLN A 321 11.55 18.90 3.46
CA GLN A 321 12.53 18.56 4.49
C GLN A 321 13.83 18.00 3.91
N MET A 322 13.75 17.25 2.81
CA MET A 322 14.94 16.81 2.07
C MET A 322 15.73 18.02 1.53
N THR A 323 15.05 19.01 0.94
CA THR A 323 15.70 20.25 0.50
C THR A 323 16.37 20.97 1.67
N TRP A 324 15.65 21.12 2.80
CA TRP A 324 16.22 21.71 4.01
C TRP A 324 17.49 20.97 4.46
N PHE A 325 17.46 19.63 4.48
CA PHE A 325 18.61 18.80 4.86
C PHE A 325 19.83 19.11 4.00
N VAL A 326 19.67 19.10 2.67
CA VAL A 326 20.75 19.40 1.72
C VAL A 326 21.27 20.84 1.91
N GLU A 327 20.38 21.82 2.13
CA GLU A 327 20.78 23.21 2.40
C GLU A 327 21.61 23.34 3.68
N GLN A 328 21.26 22.64 4.76
CA GLN A 328 22.04 22.67 6.00
C GLN A 328 23.42 22.05 5.84
N LEU A 329 23.53 20.99 5.03
CA LEU A 329 24.83 20.41 4.68
C LEU A 329 25.70 21.37 3.87
N GLY A 330 25.10 22.13 2.97
CA GLY A 330 25.76 23.19 2.21
C GLY A 330 26.32 24.29 3.12
N LYS A 331 25.52 24.82 4.04
CA LYS A 331 25.93 25.87 5.00
C LYS A 331 27.08 25.44 5.90
N SER A 332 27.12 24.17 6.28
CA SER A 332 28.16 23.62 7.16
C SER A 332 29.40 23.12 6.42
N ASN A 333 29.37 23.15 5.09
CA ASN A 333 30.41 22.69 4.17
C ASN A 333 30.87 21.26 4.47
N LEU A 334 29.93 20.37 4.85
CA LEU A 334 30.28 19.03 5.34
C LEU A 334 30.75 18.08 4.23
N LEU A 335 30.20 18.22 3.02
CA LEU A 335 30.57 17.37 1.89
C LEU A 335 32.03 17.53 1.49
N ASN A 336 32.53 18.76 1.54
CA ASN A 336 33.95 19.04 1.27
C ASN A 336 34.87 18.60 2.41
N LYS A 337 34.33 18.35 3.61
CA LYS A 337 35.10 17.85 4.76
C LYS A 337 35.25 16.33 4.76
N LEU A 338 34.45 15.59 3.98
CA LEU A 338 34.63 14.15 3.77
C LEU A 338 35.92 13.91 2.97
N LYS A 339 36.88 13.23 3.60
CA LYS A 339 38.24 13.04 3.05
C LYS A 339 38.29 11.89 2.06
N SER A 340 37.67 10.76 2.39
CA SER A 340 37.73 9.56 1.53
C SER A 340 36.75 9.65 0.37
N LYS A 341 37.13 9.06 -0.77
CA LYS A 341 36.23 8.95 -1.94
C LYS A 341 35.05 8.04 -1.61
N GLU A 342 35.30 7.02 -0.79
CA GLU A 342 34.32 6.07 -0.28
C GLU A 342 33.27 6.76 0.58
N SER A 343 33.65 7.70 1.46
CA SER A 343 32.69 8.52 2.22
C SER A 343 31.80 9.35 1.32
N LYS A 344 32.36 9.98 0.28
CA LYS A 344 31.57 10.78 -0.67
C LYS A 344 30.57 9.92 -1.43
N SER A 345 31.01 8.76 -1.91
CA SER A 345 30.14 7.79 -2.58
C SER A 345 29.05 7.24 -1.65
N ALA A 346 29.37 6.93 -0.39
CA ALA A 346 28.36 6.51 0.60
C ALA A 346 27.35 7.63 0.90
N PHE A 347 27.79 8.89 0.91
CA PHE A 347 26.88 10.03 1.04
C PHE A 347 25.94 10.17 -0.16
N GLU A 348 26.46 10.07 -1.38
CA GLU A 348 25.65 10.08 -2.61
C GLU A 348 24.60 8.97 -2.58
N GLN A 349 24.99 7.74 -2.20
CA GLN A 349 24.07 6.62 -2.05
C GLN A 349 23.02 6.86 -0.95
N PHE A 350 23.41 7.45 0.18
CA PHE A 350 22.49 7.80 1.26
C PHE A 350 21.43 8.82 0.80
N VAL A 351 21.83 9.88 0.10
CA VAL A 351 20.89 10.86 -0.46
C VAL A 351 20.00 10.23 -1.53
N ALA A 352 20.56 9.37 -2.38
CA ALA A 352 19.83 8.65 -3.41
C ALA A 352 18.73 7.77 -2.79
N LEU A 353 19.04 6.94 -1.79
CA LEU A 353 18.06 6.11 -1.07
C LEU A 353 16.92 6.92 -0.47
N ASN A 354 17.23 8.03 0.21
CA ASN A 354 16.18 8.85 0.80
C ASN A 354 15.32 9.54 -0.30
N THR A 355 15.91 9.92 -1.43
CA THR A 355 15.17 10.49 -2.56
C THR A 355 14.30 9.45 -3.24
N GLU A 356 14.82 8.25 -3.48
CA GLU A 356 14.11 7.11 -4.03
C GLU A 356 12.92 6.72 -3.15
N LEU A 357 13.07 6.72 -1.83
CA LEU A 357 11.96 6.44 -0.90
C LEU A 357 10.82 7.47 -1.03
N ILE A 358 11.15 8.76 -1.22
CA ILE A 358 10.15 9.81 -1.50
C ILE A 358 9.46 9.53 -2.85
N THR A 359 10.22 9.12 -3.85
CA THR A 359 9.72 8.81 -5.19
C THR A 359 8.80 7.58 -5.19
N MET A 360 9.18 6.50 -4.50
CA MET A 360 8.35 5.29 -4.34
C MET A 360 7.01 5.65 -3.69
N LYS A 361 7.05 6.45 -2.63
CA LYS A 361 5.83 6.96 -1.98
C LYS A 361 4.98 7.83 -2.90
N HIS A 362 5.60 8.71 -3.69
CA HIS A 362 4.91 9.54 -4.68
C HIS A 362 4.21 8.68 -5.73
N TYR A 363 4.93 7.68 -6.26
CA TYR A 363 4.39 6.71 -7.20
C TYR A 363 3.17 5.95 -6.64
N GLN A 364 3.28 5.41 -5.43
CA GLN A 364 2.17 4.73 -4.74
C GLN A 364 0.95 5.66 -4.56
N MET A 365 1.18 6.89 -4.10
CA MET A 365 0.13 7.89 -3.89
C MET A 365 -0.61 8.22 -5.20
N LEU A 366 0.13 8.38 -6.31
CA LEU A 366 -0.44 8.68 -7.62
C LEU A 366 -1.32 7.53 -8.12
N ASN A 367 -0.85 6.28 -8.04
CA ASN A 367 -1.60 5.11 -8.47
C ASN A 367 -2.84 4.86 -7.62
N GLN A 368 -2.73 4.93 -6.27
CA GLN A 368 -3.89 4.83 -5.39
C GLN A 368 -4.93 5.92 -5.70
N THR A 369 -4.49 7.16 -5.91
CA THR A 369 -5.38 8.28 -6.22
C THR A 369 -6.04 8.12 -7.58
N ALA A 370 -5.29 7.66 -8.59
CA ALA A 370 -5.79 7.39 -9.92
C ALA A 370 -6.82 6.26 -9.91
N MET A 371 -6.55 5.15 -9.23
CA MET A 371 -7.47 4.02 -9.04
C MET A 371 -8.79 4.47 -8.40
N ARG A 372 -8.72 5.13 -7.24
CA ARG A 372 -9.91 5.64 -6.56
C ARG A 372 -10.72 6.60 -7.43
N LYS A 373 -10.05 7.49 -8.17
CA LYS A 373 -10.72 8.48 -9.04
C LYS A 373 -11.24 7.90 -10.35
N ILE A 374 -10.68 6.79 -10.84
CA ILE A 374 -11.19 6.15 -12.06
C ILE A 374 -12.40 5.28 -11.72
N LEU A 375 -12.37 4.56 -10.59
CA LEU A 375 -13.54 3.82 -10.07
C LEU A 375 -14.71 4.77 -9.75
N LYS A 376 -14.48 5.85 -8.99
CA LYS A 376 -15.55 6.86 -8.76
C LYS A 376 -16.07 7.51 -10.05
N LYS A 377 -15.27 7.53 -11.11
CA LYS A 377 -15.71 8.05 -12.41
C LYS A 377 -16.51 7.01 -13.18
N HIS A 378 -16.16 5.74 -13.06
CA HIS A 378 -16.91 4.61 -13.58
C HIS A 378 -18.31 4.63 -12.96
N ASP A 379 -18.42 4.54 -11.63
CA ASP A 379 -19.71 4.54 -10.92
C ASP A 379 -20.62 5.69 -11.36
N LYS A 380 -20.08 6.92 -11.37
CA LYS A 380 -20.84 8.11 -11.78
C LYS A 380 -21.34 8.10 -13.22
N ARG A 381 -20.71 7.33 -14.11
CA ARG A 381 -21.04 7.29 -15.55
C ARG A 381 -21.85 6.07 -15.94
N SER A 382 -21.63 4.94 -15.28
CA SER A 382 -22.34 3.68 -15.53
C SER A 382 -23.58 3.52 -14.65
N GLY A 383 -23.64 4.20 -13.49
CA GLY A 383 -24.64 3.94 -12.46
C GLY A 383 -24.36 2.69 -11.63
N LEU A 384 -23.19 2.05 -11.81
CA LEU A 384 -22.76 0.86 -11.07
C LEU A 384 -21.95 1.24 -9.82
N THR A 385 -21.61 0.27 -8.98
CA THR A 385 -20.99 0.48 -7.65
C THR A 385 -19.60 -0.16 -7.53
N ALA A 386 -18.80 -0.11 -8.60
CA ALA A 386 -17.47 -0.72 -8.63
C ALA A 386 -16.52 -0.17 -7.58
N SER A 387 -16.63 1.10 -7.20
CA SER A 387 -15.73 1.69 -6.20
C SER A 387 -15.89 1.14 -4.79
N GLN A 388 -16.98 0.39 -4.52
CA GLN A 388 -17.24 -0.24 -3.22
C GLN A 388 -16.59 -1.62 -3.13
N SER A 389 -16.84 -2.49 -4.11
CA SER A 389 -16.42 -3.90 -4.06
C SER A 389 -15.07 -4.18 -4.71
N PHE A 390 -14.70 -3.47 -5.79
CA PHE A 390 -13.46 -3.75 -6.51
C PHE A 390 -12.20 -3.63 -5.63
N PRO A 391 -12.01 -2.56 -4.81
CA PRO A 391 -10.79 -2.41 -4.00
C PRO A 391 -10.53 -3.53 -3.00
N GLU A 392 -11.59 -4.18 -2.50
CA GLU A 392 -11.52 -5.31 -1.57
C GLU A 392 -11.01 -6.56 -2.29
N ILE A 393 -11.53 -6.82 -3.50
CA ILE A 393 -11.16 -7.99 -4.31
C ILE A 393 -9.69 -7.95 -4.72
N VAL A 394 -9.20 -6.81 -5.17
CA VAL A 394 -7.79 -6.66 -5.58
C VAL A 394 -6.82 -6.57 -4.41
N SER A 395 -7.31 -6.61 -3.16
CA SER A 395 -6.49 -6.41 -1.96
C SER A 395 -5.58 -5.19 -2.13
N THR A 396 -6.19 -4.02 -2.32
CA THR A 396 -5.46 -2.77 -2.59
C THR A 396 -4.32 -2.47 -1.61
N ASP A 397 -4.42 -2.95 -0.37
CA ASP A 397 -3.37 -2.88 0.65
C ASP A 397 -2.14 -3.75 0.33
N ALA A 398 -2.31 -4.88 -0.36
CA ALA A 398 -1.21 -5.68 -0.86
C ALA A 398 -0.52 -4.99 -2.05
N LEU A 399 -1.30 -4.39 -2.95
CA LEU A 399 -0.78 -3.70 -4.14
C LEU A 399 -0.05 -2.40 -3.79
N PHE A 400 -0.59 -1.60 -2.86
CA PHE A 400 -0.07 -0.28 -2.52
C PHE A 400 0.14 -0.12 -1.02
N SER A 401 0.85 -1.06 -0.39
CA SER A 401 1.05 -1.10 1.07
C SER A 401 1.43 0.27 1.65
N PRO A 402 0.53 0.94 2.40
CA PRO A 402 0.78 2.27 2.95
C PRO A 402 1.87 2.25 4.04
N LYS A 403 2.21 1.05 4.53
CA LYS A 403 3.25 0.82 5.54
C LYS A 403 4.63 0.61 4.91
N LEU A 404 4.73 0.30 3.61
CA LEU A 404 5.99 -0.05 2.95
C LEU A 404 7.07 1.02 3.17
N ALA A 405 6.77 2.27 2.81
CA ALA A 405 7.73 3.37 2.94
C ALA A 405 8.16 3.60 4.40
N LYS A 406 7.27 3.35 5.36
CA LYS A 406 7.58 3.42 6.80
C LYS A 406 8.50 2.28 7.24
N MET A 407 8.27 1.05 6.77
CA MET A 407 9.14 -0.10 7.06
C MET A 407 10.54 0.10 6.48
N LEU A 408 10.64 0.57 5.23
CA LEU A 408 11.91 0.87 4.58
C LEU A 408 12.68 1.99 5.30
N TYR A 409 11.99 3.07 5.67
CA TYR A 409 12.57 4.14 6.50
C TYR A 409 13.06 3.64 7.86
N SER A 410 12.26 2.80 8.54
CA SER A 410 12.66 2.20 9.81
C SER A 410 13.92 1.35 9.65
N THR A 411 14.01 0.61 8.55
CA THR A 411 15.18 -0.23 8.26
C THR A 411 16.44 0.61 8.09
N ILE A 412 16.36 1.71 7.32
CA ILE A 412 17.47 2.66 7.15
C ILE A 412 17.90 3.25 8.49
N THR A 413 16.94 3.79 9.25
CA THR A 413 17.25 4.50 10.51
C THR A 413 17.81 3.55 11.57
N THR A 414 17.21 2.36 11.76
CA THR A 414 17.73 1.37 12.70
C THR A 414 19.16 0.95 12.35
N LYS A 415 19.44 0.60 11.08
CA LYS A 415 20.80 0.20 10.67
C LYS A 415 21.80 1.34 10.87
N LEU A 416 21.49 2.55 10.40
CA LEU A 416 22.43 3.68 10.48
C LEU A 416 22.66 4.18 11.90
N THR A 417 21.64 4.19 12.77
CA THR A 417 21.81 4.58 14.18
C THR A 417 22.77 3.63 14.91
N THR A 418 22.75 2.34 14.58
CA THR A 418 23.69 1.38 15.19
C THR A 418 25.13 1.60 14.73
N ILE A 419 25.33 1.97 13.46
CA ILE A 419 26.67 2.20 12.88
C ILE A 419 27.24 3.56 13.28
N ILE A 420 26.39 4.58 13.42
CA ILE A 420 26.77 5.97 13.68
C ILE A 420 26.24 6.40 15.06
N PRO A 421 26.83 5.88 16.15
CA PRO A 421 26.36 6.18 17.49
C PRO A 421 26.52 7.67 17.80
N GLN A 422 25.48 8.29 18.35
CA GLN A 422 25.47 9.70 18.72
C GLN A 422 25.92 9.90 20.18
N PRO A 423 26.65 10.98 20.51
CA PRO A 423 27.09 11.24 21.89
C PRO A 423 25.95 11.29 22.92
N GLU A 424 24.78 11.77 22.51
CA GLU A 424 23.60 11.96 23.36
C GLU A 424 23.05 10.64 23.89
N ASP A 425 23.15 9.56 23.10
CA ASP A 425 22.70 8.21 23.48
C ASP A 425 23.53 7.61 24.63
N TYR A 426 24.72 8.16 24.87
CA TYR A 426 25.66 7.71 25.90
C TYR A 426 25.93 8.77 26.96
N ALA A 427 25.09 9.80 27.02
CA ALA A 427 25.20 10.87 27.99
C ALA A 427 24.83 10.38 29.39
N CYS A 428 25.62 10.79 30.39
CA CYS A 428 25.26 10.61 31.79
C CYS A 428 24.09 11.54 32.14
N PRO A 429 22.95 11.04 32.66
CA PRO A 429 21.78 11.87 32.95
C PRO A 429 22.01 12.99 33.97
N VAL A 430 23.08 12.88 34.77
CA VAL A 430 23.41 13.87 35.81
C VAL A 430 24.18 15.06 35.23
N CYS A 431 25.08 14.82 34.26
CA CYS A 431 25.94 15.88 33.72
C CYS A 431 25.73 16.15 32.23
N MET A 432 24.83 15.41 31.57
CA MET A 432 24.44 15.56 30.16
C MET A 432 25.61 15.50 29.17
N SER A 433 26.72 14.85 29.55
CA SER A 433 27.90 14.62 28.73
C SER A 433 28.21 13.14 28.67
N VAL A 434 28.92 12.69 27.63
CA VAL A 434 29.32 11.29 27.44
C VAL A 434 29.91 10.72 28.74
N ALA A 435 29.39 9.57 29.17
CA ALA A 435 29.73 8.99 30.46
C ALA A 435 31.24 8.69 30.59
N TRP A 436 31.89 9.21 31.63
CA TRP A 436 33.28 8.88 31.95
C TRP A 436 33.38 7.91 33.12
N ARG A 437 34.09 6.80 32.91
CA ARG A 437 34.11 5.63 33.81
C ARG A 437 32.67 5.24 34.19
N PRO A 438 31.89 4.76 33.21
CA PRO A 438 30.47 4.47 33.38
C PRO A 438 30.27 3.39 34.45
N ILE A 439 29.48 3.69 35.48
CA ILE A 439 29.04 2.73 36.48
C ILE A 439 27.61 2.33 36.14
N ARG A 440 27.39 1.02 36.00
CA ARG A 440 26.06 0.44 35.75
C ARG A 440 25.43 0.03 37.09
N LEU A 441 24.32 0.67 37.44
CA LEU A 441 23.60 0.35 38.67
C LEU A 441 22.89 -1.01 38.56
N ALA A 442 22.44 -1.56 39.69
CA ALA A 442 21.65 -2.81 39.73
C ALA A 442 20.36 -2.73 38.90
N CYS A 443 19.83 -1.52 38.69
CA CYS A 443 18.70 -1.23 37.81
C CYS A 443 19.11 -0.93 36.35
N SER A 444 20.28 -1.40 35.91
CA SER A 444 20.90 -1.24 34.59
C SER A 444 21.19 0.17 34.06
N HIS A 445 20.77 1.24 34.74
CA HIS A 445 21.07 2.62 34.39
C HIS A 445 22.54 2.97 34.59
N VAL A 446 23.09 3.81 33.71
CA VAL A 446 24.52 4.15 33.64
C VAL A 446 24.78 5.61 34.00
N PHE A 447 25.80 5.85 34.81
CA PHE A 447 26.24 7.19 35.24
C PHE A 447 27.77 7.30 35.27
N CYS A 448 28.31 8.51 35.25
CA CYS A 448 29.75 8.70 35.53
C CYS A 448 30.07 8.31 36.98
N VAL A 449 31.24 7.71 37.21
CA VAL A 449 31.71 7.39 38.58
C VAL A 449 31.69 8.61 39.52
N ARG A 450 32.16 9.78 39.04
CA ARG A 450 32.21 11.01 39.84
C ARG A 450 30.80 11.57 40.13
N CYS A 451 29.86 11.45 39.19
CA CYS A 451 28.47 11.84 39.40
C CYS A 451 27.82 10.99 40.50
N LEU A 452 28.06 9.68 40.52
CA LEU A 452 27.56 8.80 41.58
C LEU A 452 28.21 9.08 42.94
N ILE A 453 29.52 9.30 42.99
CA ILE A 453 30.20 9.67 44.25
C ILE A 453 29.60 10.94 44.84
N LYS A 454 29.32 11.97 44.02
CA LYS A 454 28.65 13.19 44.46
C LYS A 454 27.23 12.91 44.97
N ALA A 455 26.48 12.01 44.32
CA ALA A 455 25.14 11.61 44.76
C ALA A 455 25.17 10.85 46.11
N GLN A 456 26.09 9.90 46.27
CA GLN A 456 26.31 9.18 47.53
C GLN A 456 26.69 10.12 48.68
N LYS A 457 27.60 11.09 48.43
CA LYS A 457 27.95 12.14 49.41
C LYS A 457 26.75 12.98 49.84
N LYS A 458 25.76 13.16 48.96
CA LYS A 458 24.48 13.84 49.26
C LYS A 458 23.44 12.91 49.90
N LYS A 459 23.81 11.69 50.29
CA LYS A 459 22.92 10.66 50.87
C LYS A 459 21.74 10.30 49.95
N MET A 460 21.95 10.35 48.63
CA MET A 460 20.97 9.85 47.67
C MET A 460 21.13 8.33 47.53
N ASP A 461 20.11 7.58 47.93
CA ASP A 461 20.13 6.12 47.88
C ASP A 461 19.54 5.53 46.59
N SER A 462 18.55 6.21 46.00
CA SER A 462 17.78 5.73 44.86
C SER A 462 18.34 6.19 43.52
N CYS A 463 18.09 5.41 42.46
CA CYS A 463 18.47 5.77 41.09
C CYS A 463 17.81 7.10 40.63
N PRO A 464 18.57 8.05 40.07
CA PRO A 464 18.00 9.31 39.55
C PRO A 464 17.01 9.15 38.39
N LEU A 465 17.09 8.05 37.63
CA LEU A 465 16.23 7.82 36.46
C LEU A 465 14.95 7.05 36.82
N CYS A 466 15.09 5.86 37.41
CA CYS A 466 13.95 4.97 37.67
C CYS A 466 13.53 4.90 39.14
N ARG A 467 14.20 5.65 40.03
CA ARG A 467 13.94 5.66 41.48
C ARG A 467 14.10 4.30 42.17
N HIS A 468 14.73 3.31 41.52
CA HIS A 468 15.01 2.01 42.14
C HIS A 468 15.73 2.22 43.48
N PRO A 469 15.17 1.67 44.58
CA PRO A 469 15.67 1.94 45.91
C PRO A 469 17.07 1.32 46.06
N THR A 470 17.94 1.96 46.82
CA THR A 470 19.31 1.48 47.13
C THR A 470 20.29 1.41 45.96
N ALA A 471 19.86 1.63 44.71
CA ALA A 471 20.70 1.50 43.51
C ALA A 471 21.97 2.35 43.56
N VAL A 472 21.89 3.57 44.09
CA VAL A 472 23.06 4.46 44.23
C VAL A 472 23.86 4.08 45.46
N ARG A 473 23.19 3.70 46.57
CA ARG A 473 23.85 3.28 47.81
C ARG A 473 24.71 2.03 47.62
N SER A 474 24.22 1.06 46.87
CA SER A 474 24.90 -0.21 46.60
C SER A 474 25.94 -0.12 45.48
N ALA A 475 26.06 1.03 44.79
CA ALA A 475 26.98 1.20 43.69
C ALA A 475 28.43 1.28 44.19
N THR A 476 29.29 0.41 43.67
CA THR A 476 30.72 0.36 44.01
C THR A 476 31.59 0.43 42.75
N ALA A 477 32.91 0.48 42.94
CA ALA A 477 33.86 0.42 41.84
C ALA A 477 33.76 -0.88 41.01
N LEU A 478 33.23 -1.97 41.59
CA LEU A 478 33.01 -3.25 40.88
C LEU A 478 31.89 -3.17 39.83
N ASN A 479 31.04 -2.16 39.91
CA ASN A 479 29.97 -1.92 38.95
C ASN A 479 30.44 -1.11 37.72
N LEU A 480 31.75 -0.95 37.53
CA LEU A 480 32.33 -0.32 36.35
C LEU A 480 32.02 -1.14 35.10
N ASP A 481 31.37 -0.51 34.14
CA ASP A 481 31.12 -1.11 32.84
C ASP A 481 32.35 -0.93 31.95
N GLU A 482 33.28 -1.87 32.02
CA GLU A 482 34.53 -1.83 31.26
C GLU A 482 34.28 -1.88 29.75
N GLY A 483 33.30 -2.69 29.32
CA GLY A 483 32.92 -2.81 27.91
C GLY A 483 32.46 -1.48 27.34
N LEU A 484 31.51 -0.83 28.01
CA LEU A 484 31.05 0.51 27.63
C LEU A 484 32.18 1.53 27.75
N GLN A 485 33.03 1.48 28.78
CA GLN A 485 34.15 2.41 28.90
C GLN A 485 35.11 2.31 27.70
N ASN A 486 35.43 1.10 27.26
CA ASN A 486 36.32 0.86 26.12
C ASN A 486 35.68 1.32 24.81
N PHE A 487 34.39 1.04 24.63
CA PHE A 487 33.61 1.57 23.53
C PHE A 487 33.64 3.10 23.48
N LEU A 488 33.38 3.79 24.60
CA LEU A 488 33.35 5.25 24.65
C LEU A 488 34.71 5.88 24.36
N LYS A 489 35.80 5.27 24.84
CA LYS A 489 37.17 5.73 24.51
C LYS A 489 37.48 5.59 23.02
N LEU A 490 36.97 4.54 22.39
CA LEU A 490 37.23 4.25 20.98
C LEU A 490 36.39 5.14 20.06
N TYR A 491 35.08 5.24 20.31
CA TYR A 491 34.13 5.94 19.46
C TYR A 491 34.00 7.43 19.79
N PHE A 492 34.20 7.87 21.03
CA PHE A 492 34.01 9.26 21.46
C PHE A 492 35.28 9.89 22.09
N PRO A 493 36.45 9.82 21.43
CA PRO A 493 37.71 10.27 22.02
C PRO A 493 37.74 11.77 22.35
N HIS A 494 37.07 12.63 21.57
CA HIS A 494 37.03 14.07 21.85
C HIS A 494 36.20 14.38 23.08
N GLU A 495 35.02 13.79 23.19
CA GLU A 495 34.09 13.94 24.31
C GLU A 495 34.71 13.40 25.60
N ILE A 496 35.37 12.24 25.54
CA ILE A 496 36.08 11.68 26.68
C ILE A 496 37.25 12.58 27.12
N LYS A 497 38.02 13.15 26.19
CA LYS A 497 39.11 14.08 26.51
C LYS A 497 38.57 15.34 27.18
N GLU A 498 37.48 15.88 26.69
CA GLU A 498 36.80 17.03 27.28
C GLU A 498 36.29 16.71 28.68
N LYS A 499 35.65 15.55 28.86
CA LYS A 499 35.10 15.13 30.16
C LYS A 499 36.19 14.91 31.21
N LYS A 500 37.34 14.36 30.82
CA LYS A 500 38.51 14.24 31.71
C LYS A 500 38.99 15.61 32.19
N ARG A 501 39.18 16.55 31.26
CA ARG A 501 39.61 17.91 31.56
C ARG A 501 38.62 18.63 32.49
N GLU A 502 37.32 18.44 32.27
CA GLU A 502 36.28 18.97 33.16
C GLU A 502 36.40 18.38 34.57
N ASN A 503 36.52 17.05 34.70
CA ASN A 503 36.66 16.38 36.00
C ASN A 503 37.93 16.81 36.75
N GLU A 504 39.07 16.93 36.06
CA GLU A 504 40.33 17.41 36.64
C GLU A 504 40.20 18.84 37.15
N ARG A 505 39.53 19.71 36.38
CA ARG A 505 39.24 21.09 36.80
C ARG A 505 38.37 21.11 38.04
N GLU A 506 37.26 20.37 38.06
CA GLU A 506 36.39 20.33 39.22
C GLU A 506 37.11 19.80 40.47
N GLN A 507 37.96 18.79 40.30
CA GLN A 507 38.76 18.23 41.40
C GLN A 507 39.73 19.29 41.95
N ALA A 508 40.45 20.00 41.08
CA ALA A 508 41.35 21.06 41.49
C ALA A 508 40.62 22.18 42.26
N ILE A 509 39.39 22.52 41.87
CA ILE A 509 38.56 23.49 42.59
C ILE A 509 38.19 22.94 43.98
N GLU A 510 37.72 21.69 44.07
CA GLU A 510 37.39 21.05 45.35
C GLU A 510 38.60 21.00 46.30
N ASP A 511 39.78 20.68 45.76
CA ASP A 511 41.03 20.61 46.52
C ASP A 511 41.44 22.00 47.04
N VAL A 512 41.33 23.05 46.20
CA VAL A 512 41.59 24.44 46.63
C VAL A 512 40.59 24.88 47.71
N GLN A 513 39.30 24.54 47.56
CA GLN A 513 38.29 24.85 48.58
C GLN A 513 38.58 24.12 49.90
N ALA A 514 39.04 22.87 49.83
CA ALA A 514 39.42 22.09 51.00
C ALA A 514 40.67 22.64 51.69
N MET A 515 41.68 23.09 50.93
CA MET A 515 42.91 23.68 51.48
C MET A 515 42.70 25.09 52.05
N THR A 516 41.89 25.92 51.39
CA THR A 516 41.72 27.35 51.75
C THR A 516 40.52 27.62 52.66
N GLY A 517 39.60 26.66 52.79
CA GLY A 517 38.31 26.83 53.48
C GLY A 517 37.33 27.79 52.80
N LYS A 518 37.73 28.45 51.70
CA LYS A 518 36.90 29.40 50.96
C LYS A 518 36.02 28.66 49.96
N LYS A 519 34.70 28.79 50.08
CA LYS A 519 33.76 28.32 49.05
C LYS A 519 33.65 29.35 47.94
N TYR A 520 33.76 28.90 46.69
CA TYR A 520 33.53 29.76 45.52
C TYR A 520 32.03 29.87 45.25
N THR A 521 31.55 31.06 44.90
CA THR A 521 30.17 31.27 44.46
C THR A 521 29.97 30.69 43.06
N GLU A 522 28.71 30.41 42.70
CA GLU A 522 28.37 29.89 41.37
C GLU A 522 28.82 30.83 40.25
N GLU A 523 28.66 32.14 40.43
CA GLU A 523 29.17 33.15 39.51
C GLU A 523 30.69 33.11 39.35
N GLN A 524 31.44 32.89 40.43
CA GLN A 524 32.90 32.76 40.37
C GLN A 524 33.31 31.52 39.59
N LEU A 525 32.61 30.40 39.79
CA LEU A 525 32.83 29.15 39.04
C LEU A 525 32.50 29.34 37.54
N MET A 526 31.43 30.06 37.21
CA MET A 526 31.08 30.38 35.82
C MET A 526 32.12 31.28 35.15
N ARG A 527 32.68 32.29 35.83
CA ARG A 527 33.75 33.15 35.30
C ARG A 527 35.04 32.37 35.03
N MET A 528 35.39 31.42 35.90
CA MET A 528 36.51 30.50 35.68
C MET A 528 36.27 29.54 34.50
N ASN A 529 35.01 29.28 34.16
CA ASN A 529 34.63 28.51 32.98
C ASN A 529 34.67 29.34 31.68
N GLN A 530 34.20 30.58 31.68
CA GLN A 530 34.14 31.48 30.50
C GLN A 530 35.50 32.08 30.10
N SER A 531 36.35 32.44 31.07
CA SER A 531 37.68 33.04 30.81
C SER A 531 38.65 32.20 29.94
N ARG A 532 38.29 30.95 29.63
CA ARG A 532 39.05 30.05 28.74
C ARG A 532 38.36 29.68 27.42
N SER A 533 37.07 29.99 27.22
CA SER A 533 36.48 29.88 25.89
C SER A 533 37.05 30.94 24.95
N ASP A 534 37.38 32.11 25.49
CA ASP A 534 37.93 33.24 24.72
C ASP A 534 39.44 33.09 24.44
N SER A 535 40.17 32.29 25.25
CA SER A 535 41.57 31.94 24.99
C SER A 535 41.77 30.86 23.90
N LYS A 536 40.70 30.44 23.21
CA LYS A 536 40.81 29.60 22.00
C LYS A 536 41.13 30.41 20.73
N CYS A 537 41.39 31.70 20.83
CA CYS A 537 41.92 32.51 19.73
C CYS A 537 43.41 32.83 19.97
N ASN A 538 44.22 32.64 18.92
CA ASN A 538 45.67 32.85 18.84
C ASN A 538 46.59 31.76 19.42
N ILE A 539 46.72 30.67 18.67
CA ILE A 539 48.05 30.19 18.30
C ILE A 539 48.07 30.19 16.77
N MET A 540 48.85 31.13 16.20
CA MET A 540 49.18 31.22 14.77
C MET A 540 49.93 29.99 14.29
#